data_AF-A0A800DPV1-F1
#
_entry.id   AF-A0A800DPV1-F1
#
_cell.length_a   1.000
_cell.length_b   1.000
_cell.length_c   1.000
_cell.angle_alpha   90.00
_cell.angle_beta   90.00
_cell.angle_gamma   90.00
#
_symmetry.space_group_name_H-M   'P 1'
#
loop_
_entity.id
_entity.type
_entity.pdbx_description
1 polymer ?
#
loop_
_entity_poly.entity_id
_entity_poly.type
_entity_poly.pdbx_seq_one_letter_code
_entity_poly.pdbx_strand_id
1 'polypeptide(L)'
;VDEERGISITQEDVNQLILARSGLSLDQKSLIKHFSTSVDELENIYLAGAFGNYINTDNAIAVGLFPDAKEKVVKIGNGALAGARQMLLSQEKRKEAEEIARKIKHLKPNEEEGFFDAFVDGIRFESWR
;
A
#
# COMPACT_ATOMS: atom_id res chain seq x y z
N VAL A 1 -5.66 -0.37 -23.87
CA VAL A 1 -4.74 0.05 -24.94
C VAL A 1 -5.58 0.22 -26.18
N ASP A 2 -5.58 1.40 -26.77
CA ASP A 2 -6.44 1.80 -27.88
C ASP A 2 -5.58 2.59 -28.87
N GLU A 3 -5.07 1.88 -29.89
CA GLU A 3 -4.13 2.45 -30.86
C GLU A 3 -4.80 3.50 -31.76
N GLU A 4 -6.09 3.35 -32.09
CA GLU A 4 -6.82 4.32 -32.91
C GLU A 4 -6.95 5.68 -32.20
N ARG A 5 -7.01 5.67 -30.86
CA ARG A 5 -7.00 6.89 -30.03
C ARG A 5 -5.61 7.27 -29.51
N GLY A 6 -4.55 6.57 -29.93
CA GLY A 6 -3.18 6.83 -29.47
C GLY A 6 -2.93 6.51 -27.99
N ILE A 7 -3.73 5.65 -27.38
CA ILE A 7 -3.57 5.19 -25.99
C ILE A 7 -2.70 3.93 -25.99
N SER A 8 -1.40 4.11 -25.78
CA SER A 8 -0.42 3.03 -25.62
C SER A 8 0.03 2.89 -24.17
N ILE A 9 0.59 1.72 -23.83
CA ILE A 9 1.43 1.53 -22.65
C ILE A 9 2.86 1.41 -23.17
N THR A 10 3.75 2.28 -22.70
CA THR A 10 5.17 2.29 -23.08
C THR A 10 6.01 1.48 -22.11
N GLN A 11 7.25 1.18 -22.49
CA GLN A 11 8.22 0.59 -21.56
C GLN A 11 8.46 1.50 -20.35
N GLU A 12 8.41 2.83 -20.53
CA GLU A 12 8.56 3.78 -19.44
C GLU A 12 7.40 3.66 -18.44
N ASP A 13 6.16 3.54 -18.91
CA ASP A 13 5.00 3.32 -18.04
C ASP A 13 5.13 2.02 -17.22
N VAL A 14 5.64 0.96 -17.84
CA VAL A 14 5.92 -0.31 -17.16
C VAL A 14 7.01 -0.13 -16.10
N ASN A 15 8.08 0.61 -16.42
CA ASN A 15 9.15 0.90 -15.47
C ASN A 15 8.64 1.71 -14.26
N GLN A 16 7.78 2.71 -14.49
CA GLN A 16 7.17 3.50 -13.41
C GLN A 16 6.28 2.64 -12.50
N LEU A 17 5.49 1.73 -13.09
CA LEU A 17 4.72 0.76 -12.32
C LEU A 17 5.64 -0.11 -11.46
N ILE A 18 6.74 -0.61 -12.03
CA ILE A 18 7.73 -1.43 -11.31
C ILE A 18 8.31 -0.66 -10.13
N LEU A 19 8.80 0.56 -10.34
CA LEU A 19 9.36 1.38 -9.26
C LEU A 19 8.34 1.61 -8.13
N ALA A 20 7.09 1.93 -8.49
CA ALA A 20 6.03 2.17 -7.53
C ALA A 20 5.67 0.91 -6.72
N ARG A 21 5.51 -0.25 -7.37
CA ARG A 21 5.19 -1.50 -6.66
C ARG A 21 6.34 -1.97 -5.77
N SER A 22 7.59 -1.79 -6.20
CA SER A 22 8.77 -2.25 -5.46
C SER A 22 8.98 -1.44 -4.21
N GLY A 23 8.79 -0.12 -4.27
CA GLY A 23 8.83 0.74 -3.08
C GLY A 23 7.74 0.37 -2.08
N LEU A 24 6.50 0.21 -2.55
CA LEU A 24 5.38 -0.13 -1.67
C LEU A 24 5.52 -1.52 -1.03
N SER A 25 5.95 -2.52 -1.80
CA SER A 25 6.20 -3.87 -1.29
C SER A 25 7.32 -3.88 -0.24
N LEU A 26 8.42 -3.15 -0.50
CA LEU A 26 9.52 -3.06 0.44
C LEU A 26 9.11 -2.38 1.74
N ASP A 27 8.35 -1.28 1.68
CA ASP A 27 7.84 -0.61 2.89
C ASP A 27 6.96 -1.55 3.74
N GLN A 28 6.10 -2.35 3.10
CA GLN A 28 5.29 -3.36 3.80
C GLN A 28 6.17 -4.42 4.48
N LYS A 29 7.17 -4.96 3.76
CA LYS A 29 8.11 -5.95 4.30
C LYS A 29 8.92 -5.39 5.46
N SER A 30 9.39 -4.16 5.35
CA SER A 30 10.11 -3.46 6.42
C SER A 30 9.25 -3.28 7.66
N LEU A 31 7.96 -2.93 7.51
CA LEU A 31 7.03 -2.84 8.63
C LEU A 31 6.81 -4.21 9.30
N ILE A 32 6.56 -5.26 8.50
CA ILE A 32 6.38 -6.63 9.01
C ILE A 32 7.62 -7.07 9.81
N LYS A 33 8.82 -6.82 9.28
CA LYS A 33 10.10 -7.10 9.96
C LYS A 33 10.26 -6.28 11.23
N HIS A 34 9.98 -4.97 11.17
CA HIS A 34 10.10 -4.06 12.33
C HIS A 34 9.23 -4.51 13.51
N PHE A 35 8.00 -4.94 13.23
CA PHE A 35 7.08 -5.46 14.25
C PHE A 35 7.28 -6.94 14.59
N SER A 36 8.25 -7.61 13.96
CA SER A 36 8.53 -9.04 14.16
C SER A 36 7.27 -9.90 13.99
N THR A 37 6.45 -9.60 12.98
CA THR A 37 5.21 -10.30 12.66
C THR A 37 5.29 -10.94 11.27
N SER A 38 4.19 -11.49 10.80
CA SER A 38 4.06 -12.16 9.50
C SER A 38 2.73 -11.78 8.84
N VAL A 39 2.64 -11.99 7.53
CA VAL A 39 1.38 -11.78 6.78
C VAL A 39 0.24 -12.65 7.35
N ASP A 40 0.56 -13.86 7.82
CA ASP A 40 -0.42 -14.79 8.36
C ASP A 40 -1.04 -14.29 9.68
N GLU A 41 -0.29 -13.53 10.46
CA GLU A 41 -0.76 -12.93 11.72
C GLU A 41 -1.60 -11.65 11.50
N LEU A 42 -1.59 -11.07 10.30
CA LEU A 42 -2.47 -9.95 9.99
C LEU A 42 -3.92 -10.43 9.98
N GLU A 43 -4.81 -9.70 10.65
CA GLU A 43 -6.26 -9.96 10.59
C GLU A 43 -6.87 -9.42 9.31
N ASN A 44 -6.50 -8.19 8.93
CA ASN A 44 -7.08 -7.46 7.80
C ASN A 44 -6.04 -6.59 7.10
N ILE A 45 -6.18 -6.41 5.79
CA ILE A 45 -5.45 -5.45 4.96
C ILE A 45 -6.46 -4.44 4.41
N TYR A 46 -6.45 -3.24 4.98
CA TYR A 46 -7.39 -2.19 4.59
C TYR A 46 -6.87 -1.40 3.39
N LEU A 47 -7.60 -1.44 2.27
CA LEU A 47 -7.31 -0.65 1.07
C LEU A 47 -8.21 0.59 1.02
N ALA A 48 -7.57 1.76 1.03
CA ALA A 48 -8.23 3.06 0.99
C ALA A 48 -7.89 3.85 -0.29
N GLY A 49 -8.64 4.92 -0.52
CA GLY A 49 -8.46 5.81 -1.67
C GLY A 49 -9.14 5.31 -2.94
N ALA A 50 -9.20 6.18 -3.96
CA ALA A 50 -9.83 5.85 -5.23
C ALA A 50 -9.16 4.64 -5.90
N PHE A 51 -7.82 4.58 -5.85
CA PHE A 51 -7.07 3.44 -6.38
C PHE A 51 -7.39 2.16 -5.60
N GLY A 52 -7.21 2.14 -4.27
CA GLY A 52 -7.46 0.96 -3.44
C GLY A 52 -8.90 0.44 -3.50
N ASN A 53 -9.88 1.32 -3.69
CA ASN A 53 -11.29 0.93 -3.82
C ASN A 53 -11.58 0.17 -5.13
N TYR A 54 -11.01 0.63 -6.25
CA TYR A 54 -11.33 0.07 -7.57
C TYR A 54 -10.27 -0.91 -8.09
N ILE A 55 -9.13 -1.06 -7.41
CA ILE A 55 -8.09 -2.00 -7.81
C ILE A 55 -8.63 -3.44 -7.86
N ASN A 56 -8.23 -4.19 -8.88
CA ASN A 56 -8.44 -5.63 -8.89
C ASN A 56 -7.41 -6.28 -7.96
N THR A 57 -7.88 -6.91 -6.88
CA THR A 57 -7.03 -7.51 -5.85
C THR A 57 -6.15 -8.62 -6.41
N ASP A 58 -6.68 -9.47 -7.29
CA ASP A 58 -5.91 -10.57 -7.91
C ASP A 58 -4.75 -10.03 -8.74
N ASN A 59 -5.02 -9.03 -9.59
CA ASN A 59 -3.99 -8.41 -10.41
C ASN A 59 -2.93 -7.70 -9.56
N ALA A 60 -3.33 -7.05 -8.47
CA ALA A 60 -2.42 -6.36 -7.57
C ALA A 60 -1.46 -7.32 -6.85
N ILE A 61 -1.96 -8.47 -6.42
CA ILE A 61 -1.15 -9.56 -5.86
C ILE A 61 -0.23 -10.13 -6.95
N ALA A 62 -0.75 -10.37 -8.16
CA ALA A 62 0.00 -10.93 -9.27
C ALA A 62 1.19 -10.06 -9.70
N VAL A 63 1.05 -8.73 -9.66
CA VAL A 63 2.16 -7.81 -9.91
C VAL A 63 3.05 -7.57 -8.69
N GLY A 64 2.76 -8.20 -7.54
CA GLY A 64 3.58 -8.10 -6.33
C GLY A 64 3.41 -6.78 -5.57
N LEU A 65 2.26 -6.11 -5.69
CA LEU A 65 1.98 -4.85 -5.00
C LEU A 65 1.84 -5.04 -3.47
N PHE A 66 1.30 -6.19 -3.04
CA PHE A 66 1.10 -6.56 -1.65
C PHE A 66 0.99 -8.11 -1.55
N PRO A 67 1.04 -8.72 -0.35
CA PRO A 67 1.15 -10.17 -0.22
C PRO A 67 -0.11 -10.91 -0.70
N ASP A 68 0.06 -12.19 -0.99
CA ASP A 68 -1.05 -13.09 -1.32
C ASP A 68 -1.90 -13.39 -0.07
N ALA A 69 -2.80 -12.47 0.24
CA ALA A 69 -3.69 -12.48 1.40
C ALA A 69 -5.06 -11.89 1.02
N LYS A 70 -5.57 -12.29 -0.15
CA LYS A 70 -6.78 -11.74 -0.77
C LYS A 70 -7.98 -11.77 0.17
N GLU A 71 -8.14 -12.86 0.91
CA GLU A 71 -9.20 -13.10 1.86
C GLU A 71 -9.19 -12.12 3.04
N LYS A 72 -8.05 -11.48 3.31
CA LYS A 72 -7.88 -10.47 4.35
C LYS A 72 -8.13 -9.04 3.86
N VAL A 73 -8.33 -8.84 2.56
CA VAL A 73 -8.43 -7.50 1.97
C VAL A 73 -9.81 -6.88 2.20
N VAL A 74 -9.84 -5.71 2.83
CA VAL A 74 -11.06 -4.92 3.08
C VAL A 74 -10.94 -3.57 2.41
N LYS A 75 -11.84 -3.25 1.48
CA LYS A 75 -11.87 -1.95 0.80
C LYS A 75 -12.75 -0.98 1.56
N ILE A 76 -12.19 0.17 1.94
CA ILE A 76 -12.87 1.16 2.79
C ILE A 76 -13.24 2.46 2.06
N GLY A 77 -12.97 2.55 0.76
CA GLY A 77 -13.21 3.76 -0.03
C GLY A 77 -12.30 4.92 0.41
N ASN A 78 -12.83 6.14 0.38
CA ASN A 78 -12.07 7.32 0.78
C ASN A 78 -12.05 7.47 2.31
N GLY A 79 -11.09 6.81 2.96
CA GLY A 79 -10.91 6.84 4.42
C GLY A 79 -10.70 8.26 4.98
N ALA A 80 -10.00 9.14 4.25
CA ALA A 80 -9.78 10.52 4.67
C ALA A 80 -11.09 11.30 4.75
N LEU A 81 -11.94 11.20 3.71
CA LEU A 81 -13.24 11.88 3.71
C LEU A 81 -14.21 11.27 4.74
N ALA A 82 -14.21 9.95 4.88
CA ALA A 82 -15.01 9.27 5.90
C ALA A 82 -14.61 9.73 7.32
N GLY A 83 -13.32 9.78 7.62
CA GLY A 83 -12.80 10.29 8.90
C GLY A 83 -13.13 11.76 9.12
N ALA A 84 -12.95 12.61 8.11
CA ALA A 84 -13.30 14.03 8.18
C ALA A 84 -14.78 14.23 8.53
N ARG A 85 -15.69 13.47 7.90
CA ARG A 85 -17.12 13.50 8.23
C ARG A 85 -17.40 13.07 9.67
N GLN A 86 -16.75 12.01 10.15
CA GLN A 86 -16.92 11.55 11.54
C GLN A 86 -16.46 12.61 12.55
N MET A 87 -15.28 13.23 12.33
CA MET A 87 -14.75 14.29 13.19
C MET A 87 -15.55 15.60 13.11
N LEU A 88 -16.24 15.85 11.99
CA LEU A 88 -17.13 17.01 11.84
C LEU A 88 -18.40 16.83 12.69
N LEU A 89 -18.96 15.62 12.71
CA LEU A 89 -20.24 15.32 13.36
C LEU A 89 -20.10 14.91 14.85
N SER A 90 -18.91 14.54 15.30
CA SER A 90 -18.66 14.11 16.69
C SER A 90 -17.35 14.67 17.25
N GLN A 91 -17.47 15.41 18.36
CA GLN A 91 -16.32 15.90 19.12
C GLN A 91 -15.53 14.76 19.75
N GLU A 92 -16.21 13.70 20.19
CA GLU A 92 -15.57 12.49 20.72
C GLU A 92 -14.69 11.81 19.66
N LYS A 93 -15.22 11.62 18.43
CA LYS A 93 -14.45 11.05 17.32
C LYS A 93 -13.29 11.94 16.90
N ARG A 94 -13.42 13.26 17.00
CA ARG A 94 -12.32 14.19 16.79
C ARG A 94 -11.21 13.99 17.83
N LYS A 95 -11.57 13.92 19.11
CA LYS A 95 -10.61 13.67 20.19
C LYS A 95 -9.91 12.31 20.02
N GLU A 96 -10.66 11.26 19.68
CA GLU A 96 -10.12 9.92 19.39
C GLU A 96 -9.09 9.98 18.23
N ALA A 97 -9.41 10.67 17.14
CA ALA A 97 -8.48 10.84 16.01
C ALA A 97 -7.20 11.60 16.41
N GLU A 98 -7.31 12.65 17.23
CA GLU A 98 -6.15 13.39 17.78
C GLU A 98 -5.27 12.50 18.68
N GLU A 99 -5.89 11.63 19.50
CA GLU A 99 -5.16 10.67 20.33
C GLU A 99 -4.47 9.59 19.51
N ILE A 100 -5.12 9.07 18.46
CA ILE A 100 -4.52 8.12 17.52
C ILE A 100 -3.32 8.77 16.81
N ALA A 101 -3.48 10.00 16.31
CA ALA A 101 -2.41 10.70 15.60
C ALA A 101 -1.14 10.84 16.45
N ARG A 102 -1.27 11.03 17.76
CA ARG A 102 -0.13 11.11 18.70
C ARG A 102 0.59 9.78 18.93
N LYS A 103 -0.06 8.64 18.63
CA LYS A 103 0.50 7.29 18.77
C LYS A 103 1.19 6.79 17.51
N ILE A 104 0.92 7.43 16.36
CA ILE A 104 1.54 7.07 15.08
C ILE A 104 3.03 7.41 15.11
N LYS A 105 3.86 6.42 14.77
CA LYS A 105 5.29 6.59 14.57
C LYS A 105 5.60 6.50 13.08
N HIS A 106 6.31 7.50 12.56
CA HIS A 106 6.79 7.48 11.19
C HIS A 106 8.11 6.72 11.14
N LEU A 107 8.11 5.59 10.45
CA LEU A 107 9.32 4.84 10.12
C LEU A 107 9.77 5.25 8.73
N LYS A 108 11.09 5.27 8.52
CA LYS A 108 11.71 5.66 7.27
C LYS A 108 12.61 4.52 6.77
N PRO A 109 12.00 3.48 6.14
CA PRO A 109 12.77 2.34 5.64
C PRO A 109 13.91 2.76 4.72
N ASN A 110 13.74 3.84 3.95
CA ASN A 110 14.74 4.37 3.04
C ASN A 110 16.02 4.93 3.71
N GLU A 111 16.01 5.12 5.04
CA GLU A 111 17.17 5.52 5.82
C GLU A 111 17.86 4.31 6.50
N GLU A 112 17.31 3.11 6.38
CA GLU A 112 17.88 1.87 6.95
C GLU A 112 18.98 1.30 6.05
N GLU A 113 19.99 0.69 6.68
CA GLU A 113 21.06 0.00 5.98
C GLU A 113 20.50 -1.18 5.16
N GLY A 114 20.95 -1.31 3.91
CA GLY A 114 20.50 -2.36 2.99
C GLY A 114 19.15 -2.10 2.32
N PHE A 115 18.48 -0.97 2.59
CA PHE A 115 17.22 -0.63 1.90
C PHE A 115 17.40 -0.54 0.38
N PHE A 116 18.45 0.14 -0.08
CA PHE A 116 18.67 0.33 -1.51
C PHE A 116 18.91 -1.00 -2.23
N ASP A 117 19.68 -1.92 -1.62
CA ASP A 117 19.90 -3.25 -2.18
C ASP A 117 18.58 -4.04 -2.25
N ALA A 118 17.79 -4.02 -1.17
CA ALA A 118 16.47 -4.64 -1.15
C ALA A 118 15.49 -4.02 -2.15
N PHE A 119 15.58 -2.71 -2.41
CA PHE A 119 14.78 -2.02 -3.40
C PHE A 119 15.18 -2.46 -4.82
N VAL A 120 16.47 -2.51 -5.12
CA VAL A 120 17.00 -2.99 -6.41
C VAL A 120 16.59 -4.44 -6.65
N ASP A 121 16.65 -5.29 -5.63
CA ASP A 121 16.14 -6.66 -5.74
C ASP A 121 14.62 -6.69 -5.99
N GLY A 122 13.86 -5.82 -5.31
CA GLY A 122 12.42 -5.67 -5.50
C GLY A 122 12.02 -5.20 -6.91
N ILE A 123 12.90 -4.53 -7.66
CA ILE A 123 12.65 -4.11 -9.05
C ILE A 123 12.50 -5.32 -9.98
N ARG A 124 13.08 -6.47 -9.63
CA ARG A 124 12.86 -7.73 -10.37
C ARG A 124 11.36 -8.03 -10.36
N PHE A 125 10.77 -8.29 -11.53
CA PHE A 125 9.33 -8.51 -11.70
C PHE A 125 8.93 -9.88 -11.16
N GLU A 126 8.97 -10.01 -9.84
CA GLU A 126 8.77 -11.24 -9.09
C GLU A 126 7.59 -11.07 -8.12
N SER A 127 7.07 -12.21 -7.64
CA SER A 127 6.00 -12.23 -6.64
C SER A 127 6.40 -11.46 -5.38
N TRP A 128 5.43 -11.00 -4.59
CA TRP A 128 5.69 -10.27 -3.33
C TRP A 128 6.58 -11.01 -2.31
N ARG A 129 6.83 -12.32 -2.47
CA ARG A 129 7.62 -13.16 -1.55
C ARG A 129 8.95 -12.53 -1.12
#